data_AF-A0A957SJX0-F1
#
_entry.id   AF-A0A957SJX0-F1
#
_cell.length_a   1.000
_cell.length_b   1.000
_cell.length_c   1.000
_cell.angle_alpha   90.00
_cell.angle_beta   90.00
_cell.angle_gamma   90.00
#
_symmetry.space_group_name_H-M   'P 1'
#
loop_
_entity.id
_entity.type
_entity.pdbx_description
1 polymer ?
#
loop_
_entity_poly.entity_id
_entity_poly.type
_entity_poly.pdbx_seq_one_letter_code
_entity_poly.pdbx_strand_id
1 'polypeptide(L)' 'KLLDAETAAAVEITADFDLLERYRQSLHEWQAEVARFCTARAMHYIPVETSIPFEQLLFAILRRRGVLV' A
#
# COMPACT_ATOMS: atom_id res chain seq x y z
N LYS A 1 13.90 12.44 5.20
CA LYS A 1 13.24 13.50 4.42
C LYS A 1 11.97 12.92 3.83
N LEU A 2 10.81 13.38 4.27
CA LEU A 2 9.53 12.95 3.72
C LEU A 2 9.08 13.99 2.68
N LEU A 3 8.40 13.50 1.65
CA LEU A 3 7.82 14.34 0.61
C LEU A 3 6.33 14.45 0.89
N ASP A 4 5.81 15.66 0.91
CA ASP A 4 4.38 15.89 0.93
C ASP A 4 3.75 15.29 -0.34
N ALA A 5 2.72 14.47 -0.17
CA ALA A 5 2.02 13.83 -1.28
C ALA A 5 1.23 14.83 -2.14
N GLU A 6 0.84 15.98 -1.59
CA GLU A 6 0.04 16.99 -2.30
C GLU A 6 0.91 17.95 -3.12
N THR A 7 2.08 18.33 -2.59
CA THR A 7 2.92 19.37 -3.18
C THR A 7 4.28 18.88 -3.67
N ALA A 8 4.64 17.62 -3.37
CA ALA A 8 5.99 17.07 -3.52
C ALA A 8 7.07 17.88 -2.79
N ALA A 9 6.68 18.80 -1.90
CA ALA A 9 7.62 19.59 -1.14
C ALA A 9 8.35 18.72 -0.12
N ALA A 10 9.65 19.02 0.00
CA ALA A 10 10.49 18.50 1.04
C ALA A 10 10.04 19.01 2.41
N VAL A 11 9.46 18.15 3.24
CA VAL A 11 9.15 18.51 4.62
C VAL A 11 10.21 17.90 5.53
N GLU A 12 10.93 18.75 6.25
CA GLU A 12 11.70 18.33 7.42
C GLU A 12 10.72 18.09 8.56
N ILE A 13 10.35 16.83 8.72
CA ILE A 13 9.58 16.38 9.87
C ILE A 13 10.61 15.89 10.90
N THR A 14 10.60 16.46 12.10
CA THR A 14 11.23 15.86 13.30
C THR A 14 10.39 14.65 13.72
N ALA A 15 10.23 13.68 12.83
CA ALA A 15 9.63 12.41 13.14
C ALA A 15 10.75 11.51 13.65
N ASP A 16 10.72 11.23 14.95
CA ASP A 16 11.62 10.25 15.55
C ASP A 16 11.46 8.91 14.81
N PHE A 17 12.58 8.22 14.55
CA PHE A 17 12.60 6.95 13.83
C PHE A 17 11.57 5.93 14.39
N ASP A 18 11.39 5.95 15.71
CA ASP A 18 10.39 5.18 16.45
C ASP A 18 8.95 5.48 16.00
N LEU A 19 8.61 6.73 15.70
CA LEU A 19 7.27 7.10 15.20
C LEU A 19 7.00 6.49 13.83
N LEU A 20 7.98 6.49 12.93
CA LEU A 20 7.85 5.88 11.60
C LEU A 20 7.71 4.37 11.68
N GLU A 21 8.47 3.74 12.58
CA GLU A 21 8.39 2.30 12.82
C GLU A 21 7.02 1.91 13.37
N ARG A 22 6.51 2.63 14.38
CA ARG A 22 5.15 2.43 14.90
C ARG A 22 4.08 2.59 13.82
N TYR A 23 4.19 3.63 12.99
CA TYR A 23 3.24 3.84 11.90
C TYR A 23 3.24 2.66 10.92
N ARG A 24 4.42 2.19 10.49
CA ARG A 24 4.55 1.04 9.60
C ARG A 24 3.96 -0.23 10.22
N GLN A 25 4.21 -0.44 11.51
CA GLN A 25 3.67 -1.59 12.24
C GLN A 25 2.15 -1.55 12.31
N SER A 26 1.56 -0.42 12.73
CA SER A 26 0.11 -0.24 12.79
C SER A 26 -0.56 -0.36 11.42
N LEU A 27 0.07 0.16 10.36
CA LEU A 27 -0.42 0.00 9.00
C LEU A 27 -0.44 -1.48 8.57
N HIS A 28 0.62 -2.23 8.87
CA HIS A 28 0.71 -3.65 8.54
C HIS A 28 -0.32 -4.49 9.30
N GLU A 29 -0.53 -4.21 10.59
CA GLU A 29 -1.56 -4.87 11.41
C GLU A 29 -2.97 -4.63 10.86
N TRP A 30 -3.28 -3.39 10.51
CA TRP A 30 -4.55 -3.05 9.90
C TRP A 30 -4.75 -3.74 8.53
N GLN A 31 -3.74 -3.76 7.66
CA GLN A 31 -3.80 -4.48 6.39
C GLN A 31 -4.02 -5.99 6.59
N ALA A 32 -3.38 -6.58 7.61
CA ALA A 32 -3.57 -7.99 7.94
C ALA A 32 -5.00 -8.28 8.43
N GLU A 33 -5.63 -7.38 9.18
CA GLU A 33 -7.04 -7.50 9.55
C GLU A 33 -7.95 -7.54 8.33
N VAL A 34 -7.77 -6.61 7.39
CA VAL A 34 -8.53 -6.55 6.14
C VAL A 34 -8.31 -7.82 5.31
N ALA A 35 -7.07 -8.27 5.19
CA ALA A 35 -6.74 -9.49 4.46
C ALA A 35 -7.48 -10.71 5.05
N ARG A 36 -7.46 -10.88 6.38
CA ARG A 36 -8.19 -11.97 7.06
C ARG A 36 -9.70 -11.88 6.81
N PHE A 37 -10.27 -10.67 6.88
CA PHE A 37 -11.69 -10.45 6.60
C PHE A 37 -12.07 -10.89 5.17
N CYS A 38 -11.23 -10.58 4.18
CA CYS A 38 -11.43 -10.96 2.79
C CYS A 38 -11.25 -12.47 2.58
N THR A 39 -10.16 -13.06 3.09
CA THR A 39 -9.87 -14.49 2.92
C THR A 39 -10.97 -15.37 3.52
N ALA A 40 -11.53 -14.99 4.68
CA ALA A 40 -12.65 -15.70 5.30
C ALA A 40 -13.92 -15.77 4.42
N ARG A 41 -14.00 -14.94 3.37
CA ARG A 41 -15.13 -14.84 2.44
C ARG A 41 -14.75 -15.22 1.00
N ALA A 42 -13.60 -15.86 0.80
CA ALA A 42 -13.04 -16.15 -0.51
C ALA A 42 -12.86 -14.91 -1.41
N MET A 43 -12.68 -13.72 -0.83
CA MET A 43 -12.36 -12.50 -1.56
C MET A 43 -10.84 -12.35 -1.69
N HIS A 44 -10.38 -11.96 -2.88
CA HIS A 44 -8.97 -11.62 -3.11
C HIS A 44 -8.68 -10.19 -2.66
N TYR A 45 -7.83 -10.04 -1.66
CA TYR A 45 -7.30 -8.75 -1.21
C TYR A 45 -5.91 -8.51 -1.78
N ILE A 46 -5.67 -7.30 -2.31
CA ILE A 46 -4.38 -6.87 -2.83
C ILE A 46 -4.15 -5.44 -2.29
N PRO A 47 -3.17 -5.22 -1.40
CA PRO A 47 -2.78 -3.87 -1.01
C PRO A 47 -2.08 -3.20 -2.20
N VAL A 48 -2.44 -1.95 -2.48
CA VAL A 48 -1.90 -1.17 -3.60
C VAL A 48 -1.47 0.20 -3.09
N GLU A 49 -0.30 0.65 -3.54
CA GLU A 49 0.15 2.01 -3.28
C GLU A 49 -0.52 2.96 -4.27
N THR A 50 -1.06 4.07 -3.78
CA THR A 50 -1.75 5.09 -4.60
C THR A 50 -0.82 5.86 -5.53
N SER A 51 0.49 5.77 -5.29
CA SER A 51 1.55 6.31 -6.14
C SER A 51 1.73 5.52 -7.44
N ILE A 52 1.23 4.28 -7.50
CA ILE A 52 1.35 3.42 -8.68
C ILE A 52 0.26 3.81 -9.68
N PRO A 53 0.62 4.17 -10.93
CA PRO A 53 -0.37 4.44 -11.98
C PRO A 53 -1.31 3.25 -12.17
N PHE A 54 -2.59 3.53 -12.27
CA PHE A 54 -3.64 2.51 -12.30
C PHE A 54 -3.45 1.51 -13.45
N GLU A 55 -2.93 1.94 -14.59
CA GLU A 55 -2.65 1.09 -15.75
C GLU A 55 -1.61 0.02 -15.42
N GLN A 56 -0.56 0.38 -14.66
CA GLN A 56 0.46 -0.57 -14.24
C GLN A 56 -0.11 -1.62 -13.28
N LEU A 57 -0.98 -1.17 -12.37
CA LEU A 57 -1.68 -2.06 -11.46
C LEU A 57 -2.59 -3.04 -12.22
N LEU A 58 -3.34 -2.54 -13.20
CA LEU A 58 -4.22 -3.35 -14.04
C LEU A 58 -3.41 -4.40 -14.81
N PHE A 59 -2.30 -4.03 -15.44
CA PHE A 59 -1.45 -4.98 -16.16
C PHE A 59 -0.83 -6.04 -15.24
N ALA A 60 -0.37 -5.66 -14.05
CA ALA A 60 0.16 -6.61 -13.08
C ALA A 60 -0.90 -7.63 -12.62
N ILE A 61 -2.14 -7.16 -12.40
CA ILE A 61 -3.27 -8.02 -12.01
C ILE A 61 -3.69 -8.94 -13.17
N LEU A 62 -3.81 -8.42 -14.39
CA LEU A 62 -4.19 -9.18 -15.57
C LEU A 62 -3.16 -10.25 -15.92
N ARG A 63 -1.86 -9.94 -15.79
CA ARG A 63 -0.77 -10.93 -15.94
C ARG A 63 -0.82 -12.01 -14.86
N ARG A 64 -1.02 -11.66 -13.59
CA ARG A 64 -1.19 -12.65 -12.52
C ARG A 64 -2.36 -13.60 -12.74
N ARG A 65 -3.39 -13.18 -13.48
CA ARG A 65 -4.56 -13.99 -13.85
C ARG A 65 -4.43 -14.69 -15.21
N GLY A 66 -3.30 -14.56 -15.90
CA GLY A 66 -3.03 -15.25 -17.17
C GLY A 66 -3.82 -14.71 -18.38
N VAL A 67 -4.36 -13.49 -18.31
CA VAL A 67 -5.13 -12.87 -19.41
C VAL A 67 -4.22 -12.16 -20.41
N LEU A 68 -3.01 -11.79 -19.99
CA LEU A 68 -1.98 -11.19 -20.84
C LEU A 68 -0.72 -12.05 -20.77
N VAL A 69 -0.14 -12.34 -21.94
CA VAL A 69 1.18 -12.97 -22.13
C VAL A 69 2.27 -11.89 -22.11
#